data_AF-A0AAW1VDU7-F1
#
_entry.id   AF-A0AAW1VDU7-F1
#
_cell.length_a   1.000
_cell.length_b   1.000
_cell.length_c   1.000
_cell.angle_alpha   90.00
_cell.angle_beta   90.00
_cell.angle_gamma   90.00
#
_symmetry.space_group_name_H-M   'P 1'
#
loop_
_entity.id
_entity.type
_entity.pdbx_description
1 polymer ?
#
loop_
_entity_poly.entity_id
_entity_poly.type
_entity_poly.pdbx_seq_one_letter_code
_entity_poly.pdbx_strand_id
1 'polypeptide(L)'
;MRRKVNSIMFFCSNICVINFAVDPGWNDPPMVNYSPSNPPPKSRISNKRVAFPVGPRPSSNASAQLLFEESPGEPNEANLDVDHLQSTLSNFDELLKLSPNDNVQLKVQLMKNMWKSGQFSCVLKNDIRELSDYLMKKDFENANKLHLKIFMNSPSECKTWISAMQYFINNLSK
;
A
#
# COMPACT_ATOMS: atom_id res chain seq x y z
N MET A 1 -26.37 32.47 24.01
CA MET A 1 -27.33 31.91 23.04
C MET A 1 -26.58 31.25 21.88
N ARG A 2 -26.65 29.92 21.78
CA ARG A 2 -26.57 29.06 20.57
C ARG A 2 -25.45 29.33 19.55
N ARG A 3 -24.31 28.63 19.72
CA ARG A 3 -23.42 28.28 18.60
C ARG A 3 -24.14 27.22 17.76
N LYS A 4 -24.41 27.54 16.49
CA LYS A 4 -24.91 26.59 15.49
C LYS A 4 -23.80 25.57 15.22
N VAL A 5 -23.97 24.36 15.76
CA VAL A 5 -23.23 23.18 15.31
C VAL A 5 -23.74 22.84 13.91
N ASN A 6 -22.88 23.05 12.92
CA ASN A 6 -23.12 22.56 11.57
C ASN A 6 -23.04 21.04 11.60
N SER A 7 -24.22 20.43 11.50
CA SER A 7 -24.40 19.02 11.18
C SER A 7 -23.84 18.78 9.78
N ILE A 8 -22.62 18.25 9.72
CA ILE A 8 -22.10 17.64 8.50
C ILE A 8 -22.18 16.14 8.72
N MET A 9 -23.29 15.57 8.25
CA MET A 9 -23.39 14.15 7.97
C MET A 9 -22.41 13.84 6.84
N PHE A 10 -21.29 13.19 7.16
CA PHE A 10 -20.60 12.35 6.19
C PHE A 10 -20.86 10.90 6.55
N PHE A 11 -21.83 10.33 5.84
CA PHE A 11 -21.93 8.92 5.59
C PHE A 11 -20.61 8.44 4.96
N CYS A 12 -19.95 7.48 5.59
CA CYS A 12 -19.28 6.41 4.88
C CYS A 12 -19.15 5.20 5.81
N SER A 13 -20.31 4.62 6.14
CA SER A 13 -20.37 3.20 6.44
C SER A 13 -20.10 2.46 5.12
N ASN A 14 -18.98 1.74 5.03
CA ASN A 14 -19.01 0.31 4.71
C ASN A 14 -17.58 -0.26 4.58
N ILE A 15 -17.31 -1.24 5.46
CA ILE A 15 -16.76 -2.54 5.08
C ILE A 15 -15.28 -2.52 4.68
N CYS A 16 -14.41 -2.61 5.71
CA CYS A 16 -13.10 -3.25 5.54
C CYS A 16 -13.32 -4.78 5.64
N VAL A 17 -13.96 -5.36 4.61
CA VAL A 17 -14.02 -6.82 4.46
C VAL A 17 -12.89 -7.24 3.53
N ILE A 18 -11.95 -7.93 4.14
CA ILE A 18 -10.94 -8.79 3.55
C ILE A 18 -11.64 -9.78 2.61
N ASN A 19 -11.42 -9.64 1.31
CA ASN A 19 -11.53 -10.74 0.36
C ASN A 19 -10.43 -10.60 -0.68
N PHE A 20 -9.28 -11.20 -0.35
CA PHE A 20 -8.22 -11.47 -1.31
C PHE A 20 -8.66 -12.68 -2.14
N ALA A 21 -9.36 -12.45 -3.25
CA ALA A 21 -9.32 -13.39 -4.36
C ALA A 21 -8.00 -13.15 -5.09
N VAL A 22 -6.95 -13.88 -4.70
CA VAL A 22 -5.72 -13.96 -5.49
C VAL A 22 -6.08 -14.72 -6.76
N ASP A 23 -6.21 -14.02 -7.87
CA ASP A 23 -6.26 -14.63 -9.19
C ASP A 23 -4.81 -14.96 -9.61
N PRO A 24 -4.39 -16.25 -9.67
CA PRO A 24 -3.10 -16.62 -10.25
C PRO A 24 -3.19 -16.56 -11.78
N GLY A 25 -3.62 -15.41 -12.30
CA GLY A 25 -3.99 -15.19 -13.69
C GLY A 25 -3.03 -14.27 -14.43
N TRP A 26 -1.72 -14.52 -14.31
CA TRP A 26 -0.72 -13.91 -15.19
C TRP A 26 0.39 -14.90 -15.50
N ASN A 27 0.41 -15.40 -16.74
CA ASN A 27 1.47 -15.08 -17.70
C ASN A 27 1.19 -15.75 -19.07
N ASP A 28 0.23 -15.24 -19.83
CA ASP A 28 0.10 -15.64 -21.25
C ASP A 28 1.24 -14.99 -22.06
N PRO A 29 2.12 -15.76 -22.70
CA PRO A 29 3.19 -15.19 -23.49
C PRO A 29 2.64 -14.51 -24.75
N PRO A 30 3.28 -13.43 -25.23
CA PRO A 30 2.86 -12.76 -26.45
C PRO A 30 2.91 -13.71 -27.65
N MET A 31 1.84 -13.71 -28.45
CA MET A 31 1.83 -14.42 -29.73
C MET A 31 2.85 -13.81 -30.67
N VAL A 32 3.91 -14.55 -30.97
CA VAL A 32 4.89 -14.20 -32.01
C VAL A 32 4.28 -14.49 -33.38
N ASN A 33 4.07 -13.44 -34.19
CA ASN A 33 3.66 -13.60 -35.59
C ASN A 33 4.83 -14.16 -36.41
N TYR A 34 4.72 -15.42 -36.82
CA TYR A 34 5.64 -16.06 -37.76
C TYR A 34 5.40 -15.53 -39.17
N SER A 35 6.27 -14.63 -39.64
CA SER A 35 6.39 -14.33 -41.07
C SER A 35 7.49 -15.23 -41.66
N PRO A 36 7.21 -16.03 -42.70
CA PRO A 36 8.19 -16.96 -43.29
C PRO A 36 9.39 -16.28 -43.95
N SER A 37 9.37 -14.94 -44.06
CA SER A 37 10.38 -14.16 -44.77
C SER A 37 11.59 -13.77 -43.92
N ASN A 38 11.61 -14.03 -42.61
CA ASN A 38 12.73 -13.62 -41.74
C ASN A 38 13.00 -14.64 -40.61
N PRO A 39 14.01 -15.52 -40.73
CA PRO A 39 14.28 -16.52 -39.69
C PRO A 39 14.87 -15.85 -38.42
N PRO A 40 14.32 -16.12 -37.22
CA PRO A 40 14.86 -15.58 -35.98
C PRO A 40 16.20 -16.22 -35.58
N PRO A 41 17.08 -15.48 -34.88
CA PRO A 41 18.39 -15.98 -34.47
C PRO A 41 18.27 -17.13 -33.47
N LYS A 42 19.01 -18.22 -33.74
CA LYS A 42 19.02 -19.46 -32.95
C LYS A 42 19.65 -19.22 -31.57
N SER A 43 18.84 -18.87 -30.58
CA SER A 43 19.25 -18.97 -29.17
C SER A 43 19.34 -20.44 -28.78
N ARG A 44 20.55 -20.92 -28.50
CA ARG A 44 20.82 -22.24 -27.93
C ARG A 44 20.33 -22.27 -26.48
N ILE A 45 19.06 -22.55 -26.25
CA ILE A 45 18.58 -22.96 -24.93
C ILE A 45 18.74 -24.49 -24.82
N SER A 46 19.74 -24.94 -24.05
CA SER A 46 19.95 -26.37 -23.83
C SER A 46 18.94 -26.88 -22.81
N ASN A 47 18.15 -27.88 -23.22
CA ASN A 47 17.24 -28.62 -22.36
C ASN A 47 17.94 -29.16 -21.10
N LYS A 48 17.49 -28.72 -19.92
CA LYS A 48 17.62 -29.48 -18.66
C LYS A 48 16.30 -29.45 -17.90
N ARG A 49 15.30 -30.19 -18.40
CA ARG A 49 14.16 -30.61 -17.58
C ARG A 49 14.50 -31.97 -16.99
N VAL A 50 14.57 -32.02 -15.66
CA VAL A 50 14.67 -33.26 -14.88
C VAL A 50 13.30 -33.92 -14.88
N ALA A 51 13.22 -35.19 -15.29
CA ALA A 51 12.01 -35.98 -15.23
C ALA A 51 11.81 -36.53 -13.81
N PHE A 52 10.64 -36.30 -13.21
CA PHE A 52 10.20 -36.97 -11.99
C PHE A 52 9.59 -38.34 -12.34
N PRO A 53 9.89 -39.43 -11.61
CA PRO A 53 9.29 -40.73 -11.88
C PRO A 53 7.82 -40.79 -11.42
N VAL A 54 6.98 -41.30 -12.32
CA VAL A 54 5.56 -41.63 -12.12
C VAL A 54 5.47 -42.95 -11.36
N GLY A 55 4.83 -42.94 -10.18
CA GLY A 55 4.44 -44.15 -9.44
C GLY A 55 2.91 -44.27 -9.34
N PRO A 56 2.32 -45.48 -9.33
CA PRO A 56 0.86 -45.66 -9.28
C PRO A 56 0.28 -45.70 -7.84
N ARG A 57 -0.88 -45.02 -7.72
CA ARG A 57 -2.03 -45.03 -6.75
C ARG A 57 -2.22 -46.26 -5.82
N PRO A 58 -2.96 -46.17 -4.67
CA PRO A 58 -4.41 -45.86 -4.68
C PRO A 58 -5.06 -45.12 -3.47
N SER A 59 -6.27 -44.62 -3.77
CA SER A 59 -7.46 -44.23 -2.98
C SER A 59 -7.44 -44.19 -1.45
N SER A 60 -7.98 -43.11 -0.88
CA SER A 60 -9.33 -43.12 -0.27
C SER A 60 -9.76 -41.76 0.31
N ASN A 61 -10.94 -41.32 -0.14
CA ASN A 61 -12.04 -40.72 0.62
C ASN A 61 -11.93 -39.29 1.18
N ALA A 62 -12.86 -38.48 0.68
CA ALA A 62 -13.36 -37.24 1.23
C ALA A 62 -13.90 -37.40 2.66
N SER A 63 -13.81 -36.34 3.46
CA SER A 63 -14.89 -35.83 4.32
C SER A 63 -14.46 -34.52 4.97
N ALA A 64 -15.19 -33.46 4.68
CA ALA A 64 -15.20 -32.23 5.45
C ALA A 64 -15.77 -32.50 6.85
N GLN A 65 -15.15 -31.97 7.90
CA GLN A 65 -15.85 -31.66 9.15
C GLN A 65 -15.30 -30.36 9.76
N LEU A 66 -16.21 -29.39 9.81
CA LEU A 66 -16.17 -28.12 10.53
C LEU A 66 -16.24 -28.42 12.03
N LEU A 67 -15.34 -27.81 12.80
CA LEU A 67 -15.48 -27.64 14.24
C LEU A 67 -14.49 -26.54 14.66
N PHE A 68 -14.98 -25.33 14.91
CA PHE A 68 -14.34 -24.44 15.87
C PHE A 68 -15.40 -23.70 16.67
N GLU A 69 -15.24 -23.88 17.97
CA GLU A 69 -16.08 -23.44 19.06
C GLU A 69 -15.75 -21.98 19.45
N GLU A 70 -16.72 -21.39 20.12
CA GLU A 70 -16.93 -20.01 20.57
C GLU A 70 -15.73 -19.33 21.27
N SER A 71 -15.58 -18.01 21.08
CA SER A 71 -15.00 -17.15 22.13
C SER A 71 -15.62 -15.74 22.11
N PRO A 72 -16.14 -15.25 23.26
CA PRO A 72 -16.80 -13.97 23.39
C PRO A 72 -15.84 -12.83 23.76
N GLY A 73 -16.03 -11.68 23.11
CA GLY A 73 -15.63 -10.36 23.62
C GLY A 73 -14.46 -9.71 22.89
N GLU A 74 -14.74 -8.90 21.87
CA GLU A 74 -13.81 -7.85 21.44
C GLU A 74 -14.30 -6.48 21.94
N PRO A 75 -13.46 -5.73 22.67
CA PRO A 75 -13.75 -4.37 23.07
C PRO A 75 -13.48 -3.40 21.91
N ASN A 76 -14.56 -2.81 21.37
CA ASN A 76 -14.67 -1.39 21.05
C ASN A 76 -13.45 -0.67 20.39
N GLU A 77 -12.87 -1.24 19.34
CA GLU A 77 -11.78 -0.65 18.53
C GLU A 77 -12.29 0.40 17.51
N ALA A 78 -13.10 1.37 17.93
CA ALA A 78 -13.73 2.33 17.01
C ALA A 78 -13.43 3.82 17.30
N ASN A 79 -12.62 4.16 18.30
CA ASN A 79 -12.43 5.55 18.75
C ASN A 79 -11.02 6.15 18.54
N LEU A 80 -10.10 5.47 17.85
CA LEU A 80 -8.71 5.94 17.71
C LEU A 80 -8.40 6.70 16.40
N ASP A 81 -9.29 6.71 15.41
CA ASP A 81 -8.86 6.91 14.02
C ASP A 81 -9.07 8.33 13.42
N VAL A 82 -9.83 9.22 14.07
CA VAL A 82 -10.15 10.55 13.50
C VAL A 82 -9.14 11.63 13.91
N ASP A 83 -8.73 11.66 15.17
CA ASP A 83 -7.78 12.68 15.67
C ASP A 83 -6.36 12.48 15.11
N HIS A 84 -5.96 11.23 14.89
CA HIS A 84 -4.64 10.90 14.36
C HIS A 84 -4.44 11.30 12.90
N LEU A 85 -5.51 11.31 12.11
CA LEU A 85 -5.48 11.82 10.73
C LEU A 85 -5.22 13.32 10.71
N GLN A 86 -5.99 14.08 11.49
CA GLN A 86 -5.91 15.53 11.46
C GLN A 86 -4.53 16.03 11.90
N SER A 87 -3.95 15.43 12.94
CA SER A 87 -2.59 15.74 13.39
C SER A 87 -1.55 15.49 12.29
N THR A 88 -1.65 14.35 11.60
CA THR A 88 -0.73 13.99 10.50
C THR A 88 -0.81 15.00 9.35
N LEU A 89 -2.02 15.41 8.97
CA LEU A 89 -2.24 16.40 7.91
C LEU A 89 -1.67 17.77 8.27
N SER A 90 -1.80 18.17 9.54
CA SER A 90 -1.23 19.41 10.06
C SER A 90 0.30 19.39 10.05
N ASN A 91 0.94 18.27 10.42
CA ASN A 91 2.40 18.12 10.32
C ASN A 91 2.87 18.39 8.88
N PHE A 92 2.19 17.84 7.88
CA PHE A 92 2.53 18.10 6.48
C PHE A 92 2.31 19.56 6.07
N ASP A 93 1.30 20.25 6.60
CA ASP A 93 1.13 21.68 6.33
C ASP A 93 2.26 22.53 6.92
N GLU A 94 2.80 22.15 8.08
CA GLU A 94 3.97 22.79 8.66
C GLU A 94 5.23 22.52 7.83
N LEU A 95 5.43 21.28 7.38
CA LEU A 95 6.55 20.93 6.48
C LEU A 95 6.50 21.69 5.15
N LEU A 96 5.30 21.95 4.62
CA LEU A 96 5.11 22.75 3.41
C LEU A 96 5.44 24.24 3.62
N LYS A 97 5.24 24.80 4.82
CA LYS A 97 5.68 26.17 5.13
C LYS A 97 7.19 26.31 5.14
N LEU A 98 7.91 25.24 5.51
CA LEU A 98 9.36 25.21 5.54
C LEU A 98 9.99 25.02 4.16
N SER A 99 9.22 24.54 3.17
CA SER A 99 9.70 24.37 1.80
C SER A 99 8.72 24.96 0.76
N PRO A 100 9.04 26.12 0.17
CA PRO A 100 8.19 26.78 -0.83
C PRO A 100 8.31 26.13 -2.23
N ASN A 101 8.40 24.81 -2.33
CA ASN A 101 8.52 24.11 -3.61
C ASN A 101 7.16 23.63 -4.11
N ASP A 102 6.60 24.31 -5.13
CA ASP A 102 5.27 24.01 -5.70
C ASP A 102 5.09 22.54 -6.10
N ASN A 103 6.12 21.90 -6.65
CA ASN A 103 6.03 20.48 -7.05
C ASN A 103 5.87 19.56 -5.83
N VAL A 104 6.53 19.90 -4.72
CA VAL A 104 6.42 19.16 -3.45
C VAL A 104 5.05 19.42 -2.86
N GLN A 105 4.55 20.67 -2.91
CA GLN A 105 3.20 20.99 -2.43
C GLN A 105 2.12 20.20 -3.17
N LEU A 106 2.17 20.17 -4.50
CA LEU A 106 1.21 19.41 -5.31
C LEU A 106 1.21 17.92 -4.97
N LYS A 107 2.38 17.32 -4.79
CA LYS A 107 2.51 15.90 -4.42
C LYS A 107 1.97 15.61 -3.02
N VAL A 108 2.22 16.50 -2.06
CA VAL A 108 1.64 16.38 -0.72
C VAL A 108 0.12 16.54 -0.78
N GLN A 109 -0.41 17.51 -1.53
CA GLN A 109 -1.85 17.66 -1.71
C GLN A 109 -2.50 16.44 -2.38
N LEU A 110 -1.83 15.85 -3.38
CA LEU A 110 -2.28 14.60 -3.99
C LEU A 110 -2.36 13.46 -2.95
N MET A 111 -1.32 13.30 -2.13
CA MET A 111 -1.33 12.32 -1.03
C MET A 111 -2.49 12.58 -0.05
N LYS A 112 -2.75 13.84 0.32
CA LYS A 112 -3.88 14.22 1.20
C LYS A 112 -5.22 13.81 0.59
N ASN A 113 -5.39 14.01 -0.72
CA ASN A 113 -6.61 13.63 -1.44
C ASN A 113 -6.77 12.11 -1.49
N MET A 114 -5.70 11.36 -1.75
CA MET A 114 -5.69 9.89 -1.72
C MET A 114 -6.03 9.34 -0.33
N TRP A 115 -5.58 10.01 0.72
CA TRP A 115 -5.96 9.64 2.08
C TRP A 115 -7.45 9.81 2.34
N LYS A 116 -7.99 11.00 2.01
CA LYS A 116 -9.41 11.34 2.21
C LYS A 116 -10.35 10.47 1.38
N SER A 117 -9.91 10.02 0.20
CA SER A 117 -10.66 9.10 -0.64
C SER A 117 -10.57 7.64 -0.17
N GLY A 118 -9.77 7.35 0.88
CA GLY A 118 -9.64 6.01 1.45
C GLY A 118 -8.78 5.05 0.62
N GLN A 119 -7.94 5.56 -0.28
CA GLN A 119 -7.09 4.73 -1.16
C GLN A 119 -5.88 4.12 -0.45
N PHE A 120 -5.59 4.51 0.79
CA PHE A 120 -4.49 3.97 1.56
C PHE A 120 -4.93 2.84 2.48
N SER A 121 -4.15 1.76 2.47
CA SER A 121 -4.26 0.69 3.46
C SER A 121 -4.02 1.20 4.89
N CYS A 122 -4.59 0.52 5.88
CA CYS A 122 -4.38 0.88 7.30
C CYS A 122 -2.89 0.88 7.68
N VAL A 123 -2.12 -0.10 7.17
CA VAL A 123 -0.68 -0.20 7.37
C VAL A 123 0.03 1.03 6.80
N LEU A 124 -0.29 1.42 5.56
CA LEU A 124 0.31 2.59 4.91
C LEU A 124 -0.05 3.89 5.65
N LYS A 125 -1.28 4.04 6.14
CA LYS A 125 -1.68 5.20 6.95
C LYS A 125 -0.83 5.33 8.21
N ASN A 126 -0.62 4.22 8.93
CA ASN A 126 0.22 4.20 10.12
C ASN A 126 1.68 4.54 9.79
N ASP A 127 2.23 3.95 8.73
CA ASP A 127 3.60 4.24 8.29
C ASP A 127 3.75 5.73 7.86
N ILE A 128 2.79 6.32 7.15
CA ILE A 128 2.83 7.75 6.77
C ILE A 128 2.73 8.66 8.01
N ARG A 129 1.90 8.29 8.99
CA ARG A 129 1.82 9.02 10.26
C ARG A 129 3.17 9.03 10.97
N GLU A 130 3.76 7.85 11.15
CA GLU A 130 5.05 7.72 11.81
C GLU A 130 6.16 8.46 11.03
N LEU A 131 6.10 8.46 9.69
CA LEU A 131 6.99 9.25 8.84
C LEU A 131 6.85 10.75 9.12
N SER A 132 5.63 11.25 9.26
CA SER A 132 5.39 12.66 9.62
C SER A 132 5.99 13.01 10.99
N ASP A 133 5.91 12.10 11.96
CA ASP A 133 6.47 12.30 13.30
C ASP A 133 8.00 12.31 13.27
N TYR A 134 8.66 11.42 12.51
CA TYR A 134 10.12 11.44 12.35
C TYR A 134 10.60 12.73 11.67
N LEU A 135 9.89 13.20 10.64
CA LEU A 135 10.22 14.46 9.96
C LEU A 135 10.10 15.66 10.92
N MET A 136 9.08 15.69 11.77
CA MET A 136 8.90 16.75 12.78
C MET A 136 9.95 16.69 13.89
N LYS A 137 10.33 15.48 14.32
CA LYS A 137 11.40 15.25 15.31
C LYS A 137 12.82 15.47 14.73
N LYS A 138 12.94 15.78 13.43
CA LYS A 138 14.20 15.92 12.69
C LYS A 138 15.07 14.65 12.71
N ASP A 139 14.43 13.49 12.85
CA ASP A 139 15.09 12.19 12.79
C ASP A 139 15.08 11.68 11.35
N PHE A 140 16.01 12.19 10.56
CA PHE A 140 16.06 11.91 9.12
C PHE A 140 16.53 10.49 8.80
N GLU A 141 17.28 9.85 9.71
CA GLU A 141 17.75 8.48 9.50
C GLU A 141 16.59 7.48 9.57
N ASN A 142 15.75 7.60 10.61
CA ASN A 142 14.57 6.75 10.75
C ASN A 142 13.49 7.13 9.72
N ALA A 143 13.34 8.41 9.39
CA ALA A 143 12.47 8.84 8.30
C ALA A 143 12.86 8.20 6.96
N ASN A 144 14.16 8.12 6.64
CA ASN A 144 14.63 7.50 5.40
C ASN A 144 14.40 5.98 5.37
N LYS A 145 14.67 5.27 6.48
CA LYS A 145 14.36 3.84 6.61
C LYS A 145 12.87 3.59 6.38
N LEU A 146 12.01 4.40 7.00
CA LEU A 146 10.58 4.27 6.88
C LEU A 146 10.06 4.63 5.48
N HIS A 147 10.61 5.67 4.85
CA HIS A 147 10.34 6.01 3.45
C HIS A 147 10.62 4.82 2.51
N LEU A 148 11.75 4.14 2.68
CA LEU A 148 12.08 2.94 1.89
C LEU A 148 11.12 1.79 2.16
N LYS A 149 10.77 1.55 3.44
CA LYS A 149 9.76 0.54 3.83
C LYS A 149 8.42 0.78 3.13
N ILE A 150 7.93 2.03 3.17
CA ILE A 150 6.69 2.44 2.50
C ILE A 150 6.76 2.16 0.99
N PHE A 151 7.88 2.53 0.36
CA PHE A 151 8.08 2.34 -1.08
C PHE A 151 8.07 0.87 -1.49
N MET A 152 8.62 -0.01 -0.66
CA MET A 152 8.70 -1.46 -0.94
C MET A 152 7.37 -2.18 -0.69
N ASN A 153 6.65 -1.79 0.36
CA ASN A 153 5.41 -2.47 0.74
C ASN A 153 4.22 -2.07 -0.14
N SER A 154 4.17 -0.82 -0.61
CA SER A 154 3.03 -0.29 -1.36
C SER A 154 3.47 0.55 -2.57
N PRO A 155 4.19 -0.04 -3.53
CA PRO A 155 4.79 0.71 -4.63
C PRO A 155 3.76 1.34 -5.55
N SER A 156 2.61 0.73 -5.79
CA SER A 156 1.53 1.29 -6.62
C SER A 156 0.91 2.55 -6.01
N GLU A 157 0.72 2.56 -4.70
CA GLU A 157 0.06 3.63 -3.95
C GLU A 157 0.99 4.83 -3.68
N CYS A 158 2.31 4.60 -3.65
CA CYS A 158 3.29 5.59 -3.19
C CYS A 158 4.01 6.33 -4.32
N LYS A 159 4.17 5.74 -5.51
CA LYS A 159 5.00 6.27 -6.62
C LYS A 159 4.81 7.76 -6.94
N THR A 160 3.58 8.25 -6.92
CA THR A 160 3.22 9.61 -7.34
C THR A 160 3.63 10.68 -6.34
N TRP A 161 3.57 10.41 -5.03
CA TRP A 161 3.79 11.41 -3.98
C TRP A 161 5.02 11.14 -3.12
N ILE A 162 5.52 9.91 -3.03
CA ILE A 162 6.60 9.51 -2.12
C ILE A 162 7.91 10.28 -2.33
N SER A 163 8.17 10.71 -3.57
CA SER A 163 9.32 11.57 -3.90
C SER A 163 9.28 12.93 -3.20
N ALA A 164 8.11 13.43 -2.79
CA ALA A 164 8.00 14.62 -1.93
C ALA A 164 8.56 14.36 -0.52
N MET A 165 8.36 13.15 0.01
CA MET A 165 8.91 12.75 1.31
C MET A 165 10.42 12.66 1.25
N GLN A 166 10.96 12.04 0.20
CA GLN A 166 12.40 12.03 -0.05
C GLN A 166 12.97 13.44 -0.15
N TYR A 167 12.25 14.37 -0.79
CA TYR A 167 12.65 15.77 -0.85
C TYR A 167 12.70 16.39 0.55
N PHE A 168 11.69 16.18 1.42
CA PHE A 168 11.72 16.71 2.79
C PHE A 168 12.90 16.16 3.58
N ILE A 169 13.18 14.86 3.50
CA ILE A 169 14.33 14.23 4.17
C ILE A 169 15.63 14.92 3.71
N ASN A 170 15.82 15.09 2.40
CA ASN A 170 17.06 15.66 1.85
C ASN A 170 17.17 17.17 2.04
N ASN A 171 16.06 17.90 2.07
CA ASN A 171 16.04 19.35 2.16
C ASN A 171 16.13 19.84 3.61
N LEU A 172 15.48 19.12 4.55
CA LEU A 172 15.49 19.46 5.97
C LEU A 172 16.70 18.90 6.71
N SER A 173 17.40 17.92 6.13
CA SER A 173 18.69 17.42 6.65
C SER A 173 19.87 18.37 6.39
N LYS A 174 19.68 19.47 5.66
CA LYS A 174 20.71 20.48 5.40
C LYS A 174 20.69 21.57 6.46
#